data_AF-A0A561SII4-F1
#
_entry.id   AF-A0A561SII4-F1
#
_cell.length_a   1.000
_cell.length_b   1.000
_cell.length_c   1.000
_cell.angle_alpha   90.00
_cell.angle_beta   90.00
_cell.angle_gamma   90.00
#
_symmetry.space_group_name_H-M   'P 1'
#
loop_
_entity.id
_entity.type
_entity.pdbx_description
1 polymer ?
#
loop_
_entity_poly.entity_id
_entity_poly.type
_entity_poly.pdbx_seq_one_letter_code
_entity_poly.pdbx_strand_id
1 'polypeptide(L)'
;MTPRPRLTGSVHPDVMAVLAAADVGHQPAYGADVHTARLRDLIEDRFGEDAEVYPVFNGSGANVVGLQAMCDRWSAVVCPESAHINLDECGAPEKVAGLKLIPVPTVDTTEADVDAFAAAIAQEMEARAERPASTAAPDSSPDRAPVPPRTQTGSSPPSGSAKPDGTGQPSGRARRADVRPASG
;
A
#
# COMPACT_ATOMS: atom_id res chain seq x y z
N MET A 1 14.76 -11.70 -16.29
CA MET A 1 13.82 -10.79 -15.61
C MET A 1 12.83 -10.28 -16.63
N THR A 2 11.69 -10.96 -16.77
CA THR A 2 10.67 -10.65 -17.78
C THR A 2 9.76 -9.54 -17.24
N PRO A 3 9.47 -8.46 -17.98
CA PRO A 3 8.60 -7.40 -17.49
C PRO A 3 7.17 -7.89 -17.18
N ARG A 4 6.56 -7.30 -16.15
CA ARG A 4 5.16 -7.61 -15.77
C ARG A 4 4.18 -7.08 -16.86
N PRO A 5 3.10 -7.81 -17.17
CA PRO A 5 2.06 -7.35 -18.09
C PRO A 5 1.32 -6.09 -17.62
N ARG A 6 1.85 -4.90 -17.92
CA ARG A 6 1.13 -3.64 -17.69
C ARG A 6 -0.11 -3.57 -18.59
N LEU A 7 -1.30 -3.45 -17.97
CA LEU A 7 -2.49 -2.65 -18.31
C LEU A 7 -2.98 -2.49 -19.78
N THR A 8 -2.40 -3.12 -20.79
CA THR A 8 -2.74 -2.92 -22.22
C THR A 8 -3.97 -3.72 -22.69
N GLY A 9 -4.88 -4.08 -21.79
CA GLY A 9 -6.17 -4.67 -22.14
C GLY A 9 -7.19 -3.58 -22.44
N SER A 10 -8.02 -3.76 -23.47
CA SER A 10 -9.19 -2.91 -23.68
C SER A 10 -10.26 -3.18 -22.61
N VAL A 11 -11.12 -2.19 -22.35
CA VAL A 11 -12.31 -2.36 -21.52
C VAL A 11 -13.20 -3.47 -22.11
N HIS A 12 -13.78 -4.32 -21.25
CA HIS A 12 -14.67 -5.40 -21.70
C HIS A 12 -15.92 -4.82 -22.41
N PRO A 13 -16.42 -5.42 -23.51
CA PRO A 13 -17.57 -4.88 -24.24
C PRO A 13 -18.79 -4.61 -23.36
N ASP A 14 -19.12 -5.52 -22.44
CA ASP A 14 -20.25 -5.36 -21.52
C ASP A 14 -20.07 -4.16 -20.56
N VAL A 15 -18.83 -3.88 -20.14
CA VAL A 15 -18.51 -2.72 -19.29
C VAL A 15 -18.66 -1.42 -20.10
N MET A 16 -18.23 -1.40 -21.36
CA MET A 16 -18.51 -0.27 -22.26
C MET A 16 -20.00 -0.05 -22.49
N ALA A 17 -20.79 -1.13 -22.62
CA ALA A 17 -22.24 -1.05 -22.78
C ALA A 17 -22.95 -0.53 -21.51
N VAL A 18 -22.52 -0.97 -20.32
CA VAL A 18 -23.04 -0.47 -19.05
C VAL A 18 -22.66 0.99 -18.82
N LEU A 19 -21.43 1.41 -19.17
CA LEU A 19 -21.02 2.82 -19.10
C LEU A 19 -21.86 3.70 -20.04
N ALA A 20 -22.09 3.27 -21.28
CA ALA A 20 -22.93 4.00 -22.23
C ALA A 20 -24.42 4.07 -21.79
N ALA A 21 -24.91 3.09 -21.03
CA ALA A 21 -26.25 3.12 -20.43
C ALA A 21 -26.33 4.02 -19.19
N ALA A 22 -25.23 4.20 -18.44
CA ALA A 22 -25.15 5.06 -17.26
C ALA A 22 -25.01 6.56 -17.61
N ASP A 23 -24.52 6.89 -18.81
CA ASP A 23 -24.37 8.26 -19.33
C ASP A 23 -25.70 8.95 -19.69
N VAL A 24 -26.85 8.31 -19.40
CA VAL A 24 -28.19 8.79 -19.75
C VAL A 24 -28.94 9.31 -18.53
N GLY A 25 -29.17 10.62 -18.49
CA GLY A 25 -30.00 11.30 -17.48
C GLY A 25 -29.17 12.07 -16.46
N HIS A 26 -29.57 12.02 -15.18
CA HIS A 26 -28.86 12.65 -14.08
C HIS A 26 -28.93 11.77 -12.83
N GLN A 27 -27.82 11.68 -12.10
CA GLN A 27 -27.67 10.90 -10.87
C GLN A 27 -26.95 11.75 -9.80
N PRO A 28 -27.22 11.54 -8.50
CA PRO A 28 -26.45 12.17 -7.43
C PRO A 28 -24.96 11.80 -7.49
N ALA A 29 -24.09 12.77 -7.19
CA ALA A 29 -22.65 12.55 -7.16
C ALA A 29 -22.18 11.80 -5.88
N TYR A 30 -20.88 11.47 -5.83
CA TYR A 30 -20.19 10.96 -4.64
C TYR A 30 -20.76 9.67 -4.03
N GLY A 31 -21.25 8.74 -4.87
CA GLY A 31 -21.67 7.41 -4.43
C GLY A 31 -23.07 7.33 -3.80
N ALA A 32 -23.91 8.33 -4.10
CA ALA A 32 -25.35 8.35 -3.80
C ALA A 32 -26.20 7.98 -5.05
N ASP A 33 -25.57 7.45 -6.10
CA ASP A 33 -26.20 6.96 -7.33
C ASP A 33 -26.63 5.48 -7.25
N VAL A 34 -27.48 5.06 -8.20
CA VAL A 34 -28.02 3.69 -8.28
C VAL A 34 -26.98 2.61 -8.61
N HIS A 35 -25.85 2.93 -9.24
CA HIS A 35 -24.80 1.97 -9.58
C HIS A 35 -23.91 1.70 -8.36
N THR A 36 -23.58 2.74 -7.59
CA THR A 36 -22.87 2.58 -6.31
C THR A 36 -23.74 1.89 -5.27
N ALA A 37 -25.06 2.14 -5.24
CA ALA A 37 -25.98 1.37 -4.41
C ALA A 37 -25.91 -0.13 -4.76
N ARG A 38 -26.15 -0.49 -6.03
CA ARG A 38 -26.07 -1.88 -6.51
C ARG A 38 -24.71 -2.54 -6.27
N LEU A 39 -23.61 -1.78 -6.25
CA LEU A 39 -22.28 -2.31 -5.92
C LEU A 39 -22.17 -2.70 -4.43
N ARG A 40 -22.84 -2.02 -3.51
CA ARG A 40 -22.91 -2.42 -2.09
C ARG A 40 -23.67 -3.73 -1.96
N ASP A 41 -24.88 -3.81 -2.51
CA ASP A 41 -25.72 -5.03 -2.53
C ASP A 41 -24.93 -6.26 -3.04
N LEU A 42 -24.13 -6.07 -4.10
CA LEU A 42 -23.30 -7.12 -4.72
C LEU A 42 -22.02 -7.48 -3.96
N ILE A 43 -21.58 -6.66 -3.01
CA ILE A 43 -20.47 -6.98 -2.10
C ILE A 43 -21.01 -7.66 -0.84
N GLU A 44 -22.14 -7.20 -0.32
CA GLU A 44 -22.85 -7.80 0.82
C GLU A 44 -23.23 -9.27 0.53
N ASP A 45 -23.88 -9.55 -0.61
CA ASP A 45 -24.22 -10.90 -1.09
C ASP A 45 -22.99 -11.84 -1.25
N ARG A 46 -21.80 -11.27 -1.48
CA ARG A 46 -20.58 -12.03 -1.83
C ARG A 46 -19.60 -12.20 -0.68
N PHE A 47 -19.62 -11.31 0.31
CA PHE A 47 -18.64 -11.25 1.39
C PHE A 47 -19.25 -11.18 2.80
N GLY A 48 -20.57 -10.99 2.93
CA GLY A 48 -21.31 -10.96 4.19
C GLY A 48 -21.88 -9.59 4.54
N GLU A 49 -22.81 -9.57 5.51
CA GLU A 49 -23.53 -8.36 5.96
C GLU A 49 -22.59 -7.25 6.50
N ASP A 50 -21.42 -7.61 7.03
CA ASP A 50 -20.38 -6.67 7.50
C ASP A 50 -19.47 -6.09 6.38
N ALA A 51 -19.72 -6.39 5.10
CA ALA A 51 -18.80 -6.09 4.00
C ALA A 51 -19.00 -4.71 3.34
N GLU A 52 -18.24 -3.72 3.77
CA GLU A 52 -18.24 -2.37 3.17
C GLU A 52 -17.45 -2.30 1.84
N VAL A 53 -17.85 -1.38 0.93
CA VAL A 53 -17.17 -1.12 -0.34
C VAL A 53 -17.04 0.38 -0.66
N TYR A 54 -15.82 0.77 -1.03
CA TYR A 54 -15.45 2.13 -1.40
C TYR A 54 -14.76 2.16 -2.76
N PRO A 55 -15.45 2.59 -3.84
CA PRO A 55 -14.84 2.72 -5.17
C PRO A 55 -13.70 3.75 -5.18
N VAL A 56 -12.55 3.34 -5.72
CA VAL A 56 -11.35 4.19 -5.87
C VAL A 56 -10.76 4.04 -7.26
N PHE A 57 -10.05 5.07 -7.72
CA PHE A 57 -9.63 5.19 -9.13
C PHE A 57 -8.63 4.12 -9.61
N ASN A 58 -7.77 3.61 -8.73
CA ASN A 58 -6.78 2.59 -9.06
C ASN A 58 -6.32 1.79 -7.83
N GLY A 59 -5.55 0.72 -8.06
CA GLY A 59 -5.03 -0.16 -7.00
C GLY A 59 -4.12 0.53 -5.99
N SER A 60 -3.31 1.50 -6.41
CA SER A 60 -2.45 2.27 -5.48
C SER A 60 -3.29 3.13 -4.53
N GLY A 61 -4.38 3.72 -5.01
CA GLY A 61 -5.36 4.41 -4.17
C GLY A 61 -6.04 3.45 -3.19
N ALA A 62 -6.39 2.24 -3.62
CA ALA A 62 -6.95 1.20 -2.74
C ALA A 62 -5.96 0.78 -1.64
N ASN A 63 -4.69 0.56 -2.00
CA ASN A 63 -3.64 0.20 -1.06
C ASN A 63 -3.36 1.32 -0.05
N VAL A 64 -3.25 2.57 -0.49
CA VAL A 64 -3.06 3.73 0.39
C VAL A 64 -4.23 3.89 1.37
N VAL A 65 -5.49 3.89 0.89
CA VAL A 65 -6.67 4.05 1.74
C VAL A 65 -6.84 2.88 2.70
N GLY A 66 -6.66 1.64 2.23
CA GLY A 66 -6.73 0.44 3.06
C GLY A 66 -5.66 0.42 4.16
N LEU A 67 -4.43 0.82 3.86
CA LEU A 67 -3.38 0.96 4.87
C LEU A 67 -3.68 2.10 5.85
N GLN A 68 -4.21 3.24 5.41
CA GLN A 68 -4.64 4.33 6.32
C GLN A 68 -5.78 3.91 7.26
N ALA A 69 -6.69 3.03 6.82
CA ALA A 69 -7.77 2.50 7.65
C ALA A 69 -7.27 1.46 8.69
N MET A 70 -6.11 0.83 8.46
CA MET A 70 -5.57 -0.22 9.31
C MET A 70 -4.43 0.23 10.23
N CYS A 71 -3.74 1.34 9.93
CA CYS A 71 -2.48 1.72 10.57
C CYS A 71 -2.52 3.13 11.14
N ASP A 72 -1.95 3.31 12.34
CA ASP A 72 -1.75 4.64 12.93
C ASP A 72 -0.69 5.44 12.15
N ARG A 73 -0.72 6.76 12.32
CA ARG A 73 0.25 7.73 11.77
C ARG A 73 1.73 7.39 12.03
N TRP A 74 2.03 6.62 13.08
CA TRP A 74 3.38 6.21 13.49
C TRP A 74 3.69 4.73 13.19
N SER A 75 2.74 3.97 12.62
CA SER A 75 2.92 2.55 12.32
C SER A 75 3.90 2.31 11.16
N ALA A 76 4.48 1.12 11.18
CA ALA A 76 5.22 0.55 10.06
C ALA A 76 4.43 -0.62 9.45
N VAL A 77 4.62 -0.84 8.14
CA VAL A 77 4.02 -1.96 7.40
C VAL A 77 5.15 -2.88 6.95
N VAL A 78 5.15 -4.11 7.47
CA VAL A 78 6.04 -5.18 7.00
C VAL A 78 5.48 -5.74 5.69
N CYS A 79 6.33 -5.88 4.67
CA CYS A 79 5.94 -6.47 3.39
C CYS A 79 7.12 -7.15 2.70
N PRO A 80 6.90 -8.08 1.76
CA PRO A 80 7.98 -8.57 0.89
C PRO A 80 8.65 -7.43 0.13
N GLU A 81 9.97 -7.51 -0.07
CA GLU A 81 10.70 -6.53 -0.89
C GLU A 81 10.14 -6.43 -2.33
N SER A 82 9.57 -7.54 -2.84
CA SER A 82 8.92 -7.67 -4.15
C SER A 82 7.49 -7.08 -4.24
N ALA A 83 6.93 -6.55 -3.14
CA ALA A 83 5.55 -6.09 -3.06
C ALA A 83 5.29 -4.83 -3.90
N HIS A 84 4.10 -4.75 -4.52
CA HIS A 84 3.71 -3.61 -5.36
C HIS A 84 3.78 -2.27 -4.60
N ILE A 85 3.31 -2.23 -3.34
CA ILE A 85 3.36 -1.04 -2.47
C ILE A 85 4.78 -0.52 -2.23
N ASN A 86 5.79 -1.40 -2.29
CA ASN A 86 7.21 -1.06 -2.06
C ASN A 86 7.93 -0.64 -3.35
N LEU A 87 7.55 -1.20 -4.51
CA LEU A 87 8.30 -1.03 -5.77
C LEU A 87 7.61 -0.17 -6.84
N ASP A 88 6.32 -0.35 -7.06
CA ASP A 88 5.60 0.13 -8.26
C ASP A 88 4.70 1.35 -7.98
N GLU A 89 4.55 1.77 -6.72
CA GLU A 89 3.62 2.84 -6.29
C GLU A 89 4.29 4.21 -6.02
N CYS A 90 5.55 4.40 -6.46
CA CYS A 90 6.29 5.68 -6.33
C CYS A 90 6.36 6.24 -4.90
N GLY A 91 6.35 5.38 -3.88
CA GLY A 91 6.32 5.77 -2.46
C GLY A 91 5.00 6.41 -2.00
N ALA A 92 3.88 6.10 -2.66
CA ALA A 92 2.56 6.58 -2.25
C ALA A 92 2.18 6.19 -0.80
N PRO A 93 2.48 4.98 -0.28
CA PRO A 93 2.26 4.66 1.13
C PRO A 93 3.01 5.60 2.08
N GLU A 94 4.32 5.82 1.90
CA GLU A 94 5.09 6.69 2.78
C GLU A 94 4.75 8.17 2.62
N LYS A 95 4.42 8.61 1.40
CA LYS A 95 4.12 10.02 1.10
C LYS A 95 2.69 10.43 1.44
N VAL A 96 1.71 9.54 1.27
CA VAL A 96 0.27 9.85 1.39
C VAL A 96 -0.34 9.23 2.66
N ALA A 97 -0.07 7.95 2.94
CA ALA A 97 -0.47 7.36 4.22
C ALA A 97 0.43 7.82 5.37
N GLY A 98 1.67 8.23 5.07
CA GLY A 98 2.63 8.72 6.07
C GLY A 98 3.30 7.62 6.88
N LEU A 99 3.14 6.36 6.46
CA LEU A 99 3.62 5.14 7.11
C LEU A 99 5.08 4.85 6.78
N LYS A 100 5.71 3.92 7.51
CA LYS A 100 7.03 3.37 7.14
C LYS A 100 6.90 1.97 6.55
N LEU A 101 7.23 1.77 5.27
CA LEU A 101 7.40 0.42 4.74
C LEU A 101 8.71 -0.21 5.25
N ILE A 102 8.65 -1.47 5.66
CA ILE A 102 9.80 -2.30 6.05
C ILE A 102 9.82 -3.52 5.12
N PRO A 103 10.65 -3.53 4.06
CA PRO A 103 10.75 -4.65 3.14
C PRO A 103 11.50 -5.84 3.76
N VAL A 104 11.00 -7.05 3.52
CA VAL A 104 11.61 -8.32 3.91
C VAL A 104 12.27 -8.96 2.66
N PRO A 105 13.60 -9.13 2.64
CA PRO A 105 14.31 -9.63 1.46
C PRO A 105 14.12 -11.15 1.30
N THR A 106 13.16 -11.55 0.46
CA THR A 106 12.82 -12.95 0.17
C THR A 106 12.34 -13.10 -1.28
N VAL A 107 12.56 -14.28 -1.87
CA VAL A 107 12.13 -14.58 -3.25
C VAL A 107 10.70 -15.13 -3.28
N ASP A 108 10.38 -16.01 -2.33
CA ASP A 108 9.06 -16.61 -2.10
C ASP A 108 8.70 -16.45 -0.61
N THR A 109 8.01 -15.36 -0.26
CA THR A 109 7.57 -15.08 1.13
C THR A 109 6.21 -15.72 1.40
N THR A 110 6.08 -16.50 2.48
CA THR A 110 4.76 -16.92 2.97
C THR A 110 4.17 -15.88 3.95
N GLU A 111 2.87 -15.94 4.22
CA GLU A 111 2.24 -15.09 5.25
C GLU A 111 2.89 -15.32 6.64
N ALA A 112 3.32 -16.55 6.94
CA ALA A 112 4.00 -16.88 8.20
C ALA A 112 5.41 -16.27 8.32
N ASP A 113 6.15 -16.08 7.22
CA ASP A 113 7.47 -15.42 7.26
C ASP A 113 7.32 -13.92 7.55
N VAL A 114 6.27 -13.29 7.02
CA VAL A 114 5.91 -11.90 7.30
C VAL A 114 5.53 -11.73 8.77
N ASP A 115 4.66 -12.61 9.29
CA ASP A 115 4.23 -12.58 10.70
C ASP A 115 5.41 -12.82 11.67
N ALA A 116 6.30 -13.77 11.37
CA ALA A 116 7.47 -14.06 12.19
C ALA A 116 8.45 -12.87 12.23
N PHE A 117 8.68 -12.20 11.10
CA PHE A 117 9.53 -11.00 11.04
C PHE A 117 8.88 -9.79 11.74
N ALA A 118 7.56 -9.62 11.60
CA ALA A 118 6.81 -8.58 12.31
C ALA A 118 6.87 -8.79 13.84
N ALA A 119 6.73 -10.03 14.32
CA ALA A 119 6.87 -10.37 15.73
C ALA A 119 8.29 -10.10 16.25
N ALA A 120 9.33 -10.43 15.47
CA ALA A 120 10.72 -10.13 15.84
C ALA A 120 11.00 -8.61 15.94
N ILE A 121 10.40 -7.80 15.05
CA ILE A 121 10.46 -6.34 15.15
C ILE A 121 9.75 -5.85 16.42
N ALA A 122 8.55 -6.36 16.71
CA ALA A 122 7.79 -5.96 17.90
C ALA A 122 8.60 -6.25 19.19
N GLN A 123 9.20 -7.43 19.30
CA GLN A 123 10.05 -7.81 20.45
C GLN A 123 11.28 -6.91 20.61
N GLU A 124 11.98 -6.56 19.53
CA GLU A 124 13.12 -5.62 19.61
C GLU A 124 12.65 -4.20 19.94
N MET A 125 11.47 -3.75 19.47
CA MET A 125 10.91 -2.44 19.83
C MET A 125 10.48 -2.36 21.30
N GLU A 126 9.86 -3.41 21.83
CA GLU A 126 9.51 -3.51 23.25
C GLU A 126 10.79 -3.52 24.11
N ALA A 127 11.78 -4.33 23.73
CA ALA A 127 13.12 -4.29 24.34
C ALA A 127 13.87 -2.97 24.12
N ARG A 128 13.46 -2.08 23.19
CA ARG A 128 13.98 -0.69 23.10
C ARG A 128 13.31 0.22 24.12
N ALA A 129 12.01 0.07 24.33
CA ALA A 129 11.23 0.84 25.30
C ALA A 129 11.64 0.52 26.75
N GLU A 130 11.94 -0.74 27.05
CA GLU A 130 12.42 -1.18 28.38
C GLU A 130 13.88 -0.82 28.66
N ARG A 131 14.69 -0.50 27.64
CA ARG A 131 16.10 -0.10 27.82
C ARG A 131 16.17 1.30 28.44
N PRO A 132 16.77 1.48 29.64
CA PRO A 132 16.91 2.81 30.23
C PRO A 132 17.78 3.69 29.34
N ALA A 133 17.38 4.96 29.14
CA ALA A 133 17.90 5.88 28.12
C ALA A 133 19.41 6.26 28.22
N SER A 134 20.17 5.62 29.11
CA SER A 134 21.60 5.86 29.35
C SER A 134 22.53 5.04 28.44
N THR A 135 22.03 4.06 27.68
CA THR A 135 22.85 3.21 26.80
C THR A 135 22.90 3.69 25.34
N ALA A 136 22.72 4.98 25.10
CA ALA A 136 23.18 5.59 23.86
C ALA A 136 24.71 5.59 23.87
N ALA A 137 25.33 4.72 23.06
CA ALA A 137 26.77 4.78 22.86
C ALA A 137 27.15 6.17 22.33
N PRO A 138 28.23 6.80 22.83
CA PRO A 138 28.64 8.11 22.34
C PRO A 138 28.94 8.02 20.84
N ASP A 139 28.35 8.92 20.05
CA ASP A 139 28.56 8.99 18.60
C ASP A 139 30.05 9.24 18.32
N SER A 140 30.75 8.18 17.94
CA SER A 140 32.18 8.19 17.63
C SER A 140 32.46 8.42 16.15
N SER A 141 31.44 8.83 15.36
CA SER A 141 31.59 9.15 13.95
C SER A 141 32.28 10.51 13.76
N PRO A 142 33.51 10.56 13.22
CA PRO A 142 34.21 11.82 12.99
C PRO A 142 33.60 12.58 11.81
N ASP A 143 33.51 13.90 11.95
CA ASP A 143 33.20 14.88 10.88
C ASP A 143 31.89 14.67 10.11
N ARG A 144 30.76 14.95 10.77
CA ARG A 144 29.50 15.25 10.08
C ARG A 144 29.47 16.71 9.60
N ALA A 145 30.19 16.99 8.52
CA ALA A 145 30.16 18.29 7.84
C ALA A 145 28.71 18.76 7.55
N PRO A 146 28.40 20.07 7.69
CA PRO A 146 27.04 20.58 7.56
C PRO A 146 26.51 20.42 6.13
N VAL A 147 25.38 19.72 5.97
CA VAL A 147 24.73 19.51 4.67
C VAL A 147 24.20 20.85 4.15
N PRO A 148 24.65 21.34 2.97
CA PRO A 148 24.15 22.59 2.41
C PRO A 148 22.69 22.45 1.95
N PRO A 149 21.89 23.53 1.97
CA PRO A 149 20.49 23.49 1.55
C PRO A 149 20.37 23.13 0.07
N ARG A 150 19.57 22.09 -0.24
CA ARG A 150 19.29 21.67 -1.62
C ARG A 150 18.50 22.74 -2.36
N THR A 151 19.13 23.39 -3.33
CA THR A 151 18.44 24.17 -4.37
C THR A 151 17.70 23.22 -5.32
N GLN A 152 16.38 23.39 -5.45
CA GLN A 152 15.59 22.63 -6.43
C GLN A 152 15.62 23.30 -7.80
N THR A 153 16.63 22.96 -8.61
CA THR A 153 16.63 23.28 -10.04
C THR A 153 15.80 22.26 -10.79
N GLY A 154 14.55 22.61 -11.15
CA GLY A 154 13.64 21.72 -11.85
C GLY A 154 14.00 21.53 -13.32
N SER A 155 14.17 20.29 -13.76
CA SER A 155 14.20 19.90 -15.18
C SER A 155 13.56 18.52 -15.36
N SER A 156 12.45 18.47 -16.11
CA SER A 156 11.73 17.23 -16.40
C SER A 156 12.27 16.56 -17.68
N PRO A 157 12.69 15.28 -17.64
CA PRO A 157 12.97 14.52 -18.86
C PRO A 157 11.66 13.98 -19.49
N PRO A 158 11.60 13.82 -20.83
CA PRO A 158 10.42 13.30 -21.53
C PRO A 158 10.29 11.76 -21.45
N SER A 159 9.11 11.26 -21.80
CA SER A 159 8.74 9.85 -21.75
C SER A 159 9.28 9.00 -22.92
N GLY A 160 9.58 7.74 -22.63
CA GLY A 160 9.86 6.69 -23.61
C GLY A 160 9.36 5.33 -23.08
N SER A 161 8.86 4.46 -23.96
CA SER A 161 8.11 3.26 -23.58
C SER A 161 8.67 1.96 -24.17
N ALA A 162 8.65 0.88 -23.38
CA ALA A 162 8.89 -0.49 -23.83
C ALA A 162 8.19 -1.51 -22.90
N LYS A 163 7.89 -2.70 -23.44
CA LYS A 163 7.27 -3.89 -22.80
C LYS A 163 8.01 -5.13 -23.37
N PRO A 164 8.00 -6.32 -22.72
CA PRO A 164 6.84 -7.23 -22.89
C PRO A 164 6.53 -8.16 -21.69
N ASP A 165 5.42 -8.89 -21.82
CA ASP A 165 4.83 -9.89 -20.89
C ASP A 165 5.71 -11.16 -20.74
N GLY A 166 5.60 -12.07 -19.75
CA GLY A 166 4.88 -12.21 -18.47
C GLY A 166 5.65 -13.26 -17.59
N THR A 167 5.18 -14.03 -16.60
CA THR A 167 3.93 -14.31 -15.81
C THR A 167 4.39 -14.89 -14.42
N GLY A 168 3.64 -15.40 -13.43
CA GLY A 168 2.21 -15.60 -13.12
C GLY A 168 2.03 -16.52 -11.87
N GLN A 169 0.89 -16.46 -11.15
CA GLN A 169 0.57 -17.08 -9.82
C GLN A 169 1.42 -16.58 -8.60
N PRO A 170 0.93 -16.74 -7.35
CA PRO A 170 -0.42 -16.50 -6.82
C PRO A 170 -0.45 -15.35 -5.78
N SER A 171 -1.62 -14.82 -5.41
CA SER A 171 -1.76 -13.66 -4.52
C SER A 171 -2.16 -14.01 -3.08
N GLY A 172 -1.23 -13.85 -2.12
CA GLY A 172 -1.53 -13.84 -0.68
C GLY A 172 -2.24 -12.54 -0.24
N ARG A 173 -2.92 -12.56 0.92
CA ARG A 173 -3.79 -11.45 1.37
C ARG A 173 -3.29 -10.87 2.69
N ALA A 174 -2.64 -9.70 2.61
CA ALA A 174 -2.06 -9.01 3.76
C ALA A 174 -3.05 -8.87 4.92
N ARG A 175 -2.59 -9.17 6.14
CA ARG A 175 -3.33 -9.04 7.41
C ARG A 175 -2.74 -7.95 8.30
N ARG A 176 -3.57 -7.46 9.22
CA ARG A 176 -3.27 -6.38 10.15
C ARG A 176 -2.65 -6.94 11.44
N ALA A 177 -1.36 -6.69 11.67
CA ALA A 177 -0.71 -6.98 12.94
C ALA A 177 -1.04 -5.88 13.96
N ASP A 178 -1.97 -6.16 14.88
CA ASP A 178 -2.53 -5.19 15.82
C ASP A 178 -1.74 -5.16 17.15
N VAL A 179 -0.67 -4.36 17.21
CA VAL A 179 0.14 -4.16 18.42
C VAL A 179 -0.49 -3.06 19.28
N ARG A 180 -1.40 -3.43 20.18
CA ARG A 180 -1.89 -2.51 21.22
C ARG A 180 -0.85 -2.40 22.35
N PRO A 181 -0.50 -1.20 22.82
CA PRO A 181 0.28 -1.06 24.05
C PRO A 181 -0.53 -1.58 25.25
N ALA A 182 0.12 -2.30 26.16
CA ALA A 182 -0.51 -2.73 27.41
C ALA A 182 -0.81 -1.51 28.29
N SER A 183 -2.04 -1.43 28.83
CA SER A 183 -2.44 -0.38 29.76
C SER A 183 -2.00 -0.70 31.18
N GLY A 184 -1.12 0.15 31.75
CA GLY A 184 -0.66 0.11 33.15
C GLY A 184 -0.28 1.51 33.62
#